data_AF-F3Z0W3-F1
#
_entry.id   AF-F3Z0W3-F1
#
_cell.length_a   1.000
_cell.length_b   1.000
_cell.length_c   1.000
_cell.angle_alpha   90.00
_cell.angle_beta   90.00
_cell.angle_gamma   90.00
#
_symmetry.space_group_name_H-M   'P 1'
#
loop_
_entity.id
_entity.type
_entity.pdbx_description
1 polymer ?
#
loop_
_entity_poly.entity_id
_entity_poly.type
_entity_poly.pdbx_seq_one_letter_code
_entity_poly.pdbx_strand_id
1 'polypeptide(L)' 'MGQFMAEHDSYPLEEQIKTLGDEELLDFWEETQHLDRFLEEEAGIQDDSNFEYERLILQELQLRSCLRSLTRS' A
#
# COMPACT_ATOMS: atom_id res chain seq x y z
N MET A 1 11.66 13.28 -17.03
CA MET A 1 10.61 14.01 -16.30
C MET A 1 9.40 13.09 -16.31
N GLY A 2 9.21 12.32 -15.24
CA GLY A 2 8.20 11.26 -15.15
C GLY A 2 6.80 11.84 -15.34
N GLN A 3 6.02 11.22 -16.21
CA GLN A 3 4.61 11.54 -16.39
C GLN A 3 3.87 11.03 -15.15
N PHE A 4 3.59 11.94 -14.23
CA PHE A 4 2.73 11.68 -13.08
C PHE A 4 1.29 11.51 -13.60
N MET A 5 0.86 10.26 -13.66
CA MET A 5 -0.52 9.78 -13.52
C MET A 5 -1.64 10.72 -13.99
N ALA A 6 -1.97 10.67 -15.28
CA ALA A 6 -3.21 11.24 -15.82
C ALA A 6 -4.19 10.17 -16.35
N GLU A 7 -3.88 8.88 -16.16
CA GLU A 7 -4.72 7.74 -16.57
C GLU A 7 -5.19 6.90 -15.36
N HIS A 8 -5.18 7.47 -14.14
CA HIS A 8 -5.69 6.79 -12.94
C HIS A 8 -7.19 7.06 -12.68
N ASP A 9 -7.92 7.48 -13.70
CA ASP A 9 -9.37 7.61 -13.63
C ASP A 9 -10.02 6.21 -13.69
N SER A 10 -10.43 5.68 -12.52
CA SER A 10 -11.49 4.67 -12.30
C SER A 10 -11.12 3.30 -11.67
N TYR A 11 -9.91 3.09 -11.13
CA TYR A 11 -9.64 1.84 -10.41
C TYR A 11 -9.68 2.02 -8.88
N PRO A 12 -10.46 1.20 -8.16
CA PRO A 12 -10.49 1.27 -6.70
C PRO A 12 -9.09 0.93 -6.15
N LEU A 13 -8.72 1.54 -5.02
CA LEU A 13 -7.38 1.41 -4.40
C LEU A 13 -6.94 -0.06 -4.24
N GLU A 14 -7.88 -0.93 -3.93
CA GLU A 14 -7.71 -2.38 -3.86
C GLU A 14 -7.25 -3.03 -5.19
N GLU A 15 -7.68 -2.52 -6.34
CA GLU A 15 -7.17 -2.99 -7.64
C GLU A 15 -5.76 -2.46 -7.91
N GLN A 16 -5.45 -1.24 -7.50
CA GLN A 16 -4.11 -0.67 -7.63
C GLN A 16 -3.08 -1.49 -6.84
N ILE A 17 -3.40 -1.81 -5.58
CA ILE A 17 -2.55 -2.63 -4.70
C ILE A 17 -2.29 -4.02 -5.30
N LYS A 18 -3.29 -4.62 -5.97
CA LYS A 18 -3.13 -5.91 -6.65
C LYS A 18 -2.22 -5.86 -7.87
N THR A 19 -2.06 -4.70 -8.51
CA THR A 19 -1.17 -4.55 -9.66
C THR A 19 0.31 -4.45 -9.26
N LEU A 20 0.61 -4.11 -8.00
CA LEU A 20 1.99 -3.96 -7.51
C LEU A 20 2.68 -5.33 -7.37
N GLY A 21 3.96 -5.39 -7.75
CA GLY A 21 4.82 -6.55 -7.46
C GLY A 21 5.02 -6.80 -5.96
N ASP A 22 5.59 -7.95 -5.57
CA ASP A 22 5.83 -8.26 -4.14
C ASP A 22 6.80 -7.26 -3.49
N GLU A 23 7.91 -6.95 -4.16
CA GLU A 23 8.90 -5.98 -3.68
C GLU A 23 8.34 -4.55 -3.73
N GLU A 24 7.68 -4.20 -4.83
CA GLU A 24 7.05 -2.89 -5.02
C GLU A 24 5.96 -2.59 -3.97
N LEU A 25 5.16 -3.59 -3.59
CA LEU A 25 4.16 -3.45 -2.53
C LEU A 25 4.80 -3.24 -1.15
N LEU A 26 5.94 -3.88 -0.88
CA LEU A 26 6.67 -3.71 0.38
C LEU A 26 7.35 -2.35 0.45
N ASP A 27 7.96 -1.90 -0.65
CA ASP A 27 8.56 -0.56 -0.75
C ASP A 27 7.48 0.51 -0.54
N PHE A 28 6.34 0.38 -1.23
CA PHE A 28 5.20 1.29 -1.07
C PHE A 28 4.67 1.34 0.37
N TRP A 29 4.58 0.19 1.02
CA TRP A 29 4.19 0.10 2.43
C TRP A 29 5.16 0.84 3.34
N GLU A 30 6.47 0.62 3.17
CA GLU A 30 7.51 1.29 3.97
C GLU A 30 7.47 2.81 3.79
N GLU A 31 7.37 3.29 2.55
CA GLU A 31 7.29 4.72 2.24
C GLU A 31 6.08 5.37 2.90
N THR A 32 4.92 4.69 2.88
CA THR A 32 3.70 5.25 3.47
C THR A 32 3.80 5.33 4.99
N GLN A 33 4.37 4.32 5.64
CA GLN A 33 4.62 4.34 7.09
C GLN A 33 5.63 5.42 7.50
N HIS A 34 6.67 5.63 6.68
CA HIS A 34 7.64 6.71 6.90
C HIS A 34 6.98 8.09 6.77
N LEU A 35 6.12 8.27 5.77
CA LEU A 35 5.39 9.52 5.54
C LEU A 35 4.38 9.80 6.67
N ASP A 36 3.66 8.78 7.12
CA ASP A 36 2.70 8.91 8.22
C ASP A 36 3.38 9.38 9.51
N ARG A 37 4.49 8.73 9.86
CA ARG A 37 5.31 9.13 11.01
C ARG A 37 5.83 10.56 10.88
N PHE A 38 6.28 10.94 9.69
CA PHE A 38 6.72 12.31 9.43
C PHE A 38 5.59 13.33 9.63
N LEU A 39 4.37 13.02 9.18
CA LEU A 39 3.19 13.85 9.36
C LEU A 39 2.73 13.91 10.83
N GLU A 40 2.82 12.80 11.56
CA GLU A 40 2.52 12.76 12.99
C GLU A 40 3.53 13.63 13.77
N GLU A 41 4.83 13.52 13.46
CA GLU A 41 5.89 14.28 14.11
C GLU A 41 5.84 15.78 13.78
N GLU A 42 5.54 16.16 12.53
CA GLU A 42 5.56 17.57 12.09
C GLU A 42 4.23 18.31 12.32
N ALA A 43 3.10 17.63 12.13
CA ALA A 43 1.78 18.25 12.13
C ALA A 43 0.85 17.76 13.25
N GLY A 44 1.22 16.70 13.98
CA GLY A 44 0.35 16.08 14.99
C GLY A 44 -0.96 15.55 14.42
N ILE A 45 -0.99 15.27 13.12
CA ILE A 45 -2.16 14.76 12.40
C ILE A 45 -2.13 13.23 12.49
N GLN A 46 -3.10 12.66 13.19
CA GLN A 46 -3.48 11.25 13.00
C GLN A 46 -4.65 11.24 12.03
N ASP A 47 -4.43 10.76 10.81
CA ASP A 47 -5.47 10.69 9.78
C ASP A 47 -6.21 9.35 9.86
N ASP A 48 -7.51 9.36 10.15
CA ASP A 48 -8.32 8.13 10.20
C ASP A 48 -8.46 7.44 8.83
N SER A 49 -8.26 8.15 7.71
CA SER A 49 -8.27 7.56 6.35
C SER A 49 -7.03 6.70 6.12
N ASN A 50 -5.99 6.88 6.93
CA ASN A 50 -4.81 6.05 6.95
C ASN A 50 -5.16 4.58 7.30
N PHE A 51 -6.23 4.33 8.07
CA PHE A 51 -6.58 2.96 8.41
C PHE A 51 -7.10 2.13 7.23
N GLU A 52 -7.72 2.75 6.22
CA GLU A 52 -8.30 2.00 5.09
C GLU A 52 -7.25 1.50 4.11
N TYR A 53 -6.26 2.33 3.73
CA TYR A 53 -5.19 1.87 2.82
C TYR A 53 -4.30 0.83 3.52
N GLU A 54 -3.96 1.04 4.80
CA GLU A 54 -3.15 0.10 5.59
C GLU A 54 -3.84 -1.25 5.66
N ARG A 55 -5.15 -1.26 5.93
CA ARG A 55 -5.91 -2.51 5.95
C ARG A 55 -5.84 -3.23 4.61
N LEU A 56 -5.96 -2.53 3.50
CA LEU A 56 -5.91 -3.15 2.16
C LEU A 56 -4.53 -3.72 1.86
N ILE A 57 -3.46 -3.01 2.20
CA ILE A 57 -2.08 -3.50 2.01
C ILE A 57 -1.82 -4.74 2.86
N LEU A 58 -2.18 -4.71 4.14
CA LEU A 58 -2.03 -5.84 5.05
C LEU A 58 -2.83 -7.06 4.58
N GLN A 59 -4.05 -6.86 4.08
CA GLN A 59 -4.87 -7.93 3.51
C GLN A 59 -4.20 -8.59 2.29
N GLU A 60 -3.65 -7.80 1.38
CA GLU A 60 -2.97 -8.31 0.20
C GLU A 60 -1.66 -9.03 0.57
N LEU A 61 -0.85 -8.47 1.48
CA LEU A 61 0.36 -9.10 1.99
C LEU A 61 0.07 -10.46 2.63
N GLN A 62 -1.00 -10.54 3.44
CA GLN A 62 -1.44 -11.79 4.05
C GLN A 62 -1.89 -12.80 2.98
N LEU A 63 -2.65 -12.36 1.98
CA LEU A 63 -3.11 -13.22 0.88
C LEU A 63 -1.94 -13.80 0.10
N ARG A 64 -0.96 -12.98 -0.29
CA ARG A 64 0.25 -13.40 -1.00
C ARG A 64 1.10 -14.35 -0.16
N SER A 65 1.26 -14.07 1.14
CA SER A 65 1.96 -14.96 2.07
C SER A 65 1.29 -16.35 2.15
N CYS A 66 -0.05 -16.37 2.26
CA CYS A 66 -0.82 -17.61 2.30
C CYS A 66 -0.71 -18.41 0.98
N LEU A 67 -0.83 -17.74 -0.16
CA LEU A 67 -0.68 -18.34 -1.49
C LEU A 67 0.72 -18.92 -1.69
N ARG A 68 1.77 -18.20 -1.27
CA ARG A 68 3.17 -18.66 -1.31
C ARG A 68 3.40 -19.87 -0.41
N SER A 69 2.76 -19.92 0.75
CA SER A 69 2.80 -21.09 1.63
C SER A 69 2.11 -22.31 1.01
N LEU A 70 0.99 -22.11 0.31
CA LEU A 70 0.23 -23.19 -0.34
C LEU A 70 0.95 -23.75 -1.58
N THR A 71 1.62 -22.90 -2.36
CA THR A 71 2.40 -23.32 -3.54
C THR A 71 3.74 -23.97 -3.22
N ARG A 72 4.21 -23.86 -1.96
CA ARG A 72 5.44 -24.51 -1.48
C ARG A 72 5.21 -25.87 -0.80
N SER A 73 3.97 -26.35 -0.71
CA SER A 73 3.61 -27.65 -0.11
C SER A 73 3.52 -28.78 -1.13
#